data_AF-A0A0Q4QG54-F1
#
_entry.id   AF-A0A0Q4QG54-F1
#
_cell.length_a   1.000
_cell.length_b   1.000
_cell.length_c   1.000
_cell.angle_alpha   90.00
_cell.angle_beta   90.00
_cell.angle_gamma   90.00
#
_symmetry.space_group_name_H-M   'P 1'
#
loop_
_entity.id
_entity.type
_entity.pdbx_description
1 polymer ?
#
loop_
_entity_poly.entity_id
_entity_poly.type
_entity_poly.pdbx_seq_one_letter_code
_entity_poly.pdbx_strand_id
1 'polypeptide(L)'
;MKLTENAVLIVDEEDVSGKYCYRDRDAIDFVDGFKFEVKLQDIVVKPGSIASVQFPEDLYNEPEEIKQAVYTAIKELEQENG
;
A
#
# COMPACT_ATOMS: atom_id res chain seq x y z
N MET A 1 5.98 5.04 2.72
CA MET A 1 4.72 5.25 1.94
C MET A 1 4.27 6.69 2.07
N LYS A 2 3.81 7.30 0.96
CA LYS A 2 3.39 8.71 0.97
C LYS A 2 2.31 9.02 -0.06
N LEU A 3 1.26 9.74 0.35
CA LEU A 3 0.30 10.33 -0.57
C LEU A 3 0.73 11.76 -0.93
N THR A 4 0.75 12.07 -2.23
CA THR A 4 1.07 13.41 -2.74
C THR A 4 -0.18 14.28 -2.92
N GLU A 5 0.02 15.59 -3.10
CA GLU A 5 -1.05 16.55 -3.37
C GLU A 5 -1.80 16.27 -4.69
N ASN A 6 -1.20 15.51 -5.62
CA ASN A 6 -1.80 15.09 -6.88
C ASN A 6 -2.55 13.75 -6.78
N ALA A 7 -2.89 13.30 -5.56
CA ALA A 7 -3.54 12.02 -5.31
C ALA A 7 -2.74 10.81 -5.82
N VAL A 8 -1.40 10.91 -5.86
CA VAL A 8 -0.52 9.80 -6.20
C VAL A 8 0.02 9.18 -4.91
N LEU A 9 -0.27 7.89 -4.69
CA LEU A 9 0.34 7.11 -3.62
C LEU A 9 1.68 6.55 -4.10
N ILE A 10 2.76 6.97 -3.46
CA ILE A 10 4.11 6.46 -3.69
C ILE A 10 4.38 5.37 -2.66
N VAL A 11 4.64 4.17 -3.16
CA VAL A 11 5.09 3.00 -2.39
C VAL A 11 6.58 2.85 -2.67
N ASP A 12 7.43 2.88 -1.67
CA ASP A 12 8.88 2.72 -1.82
C ASP A 12 9.35 1.27 -1.53
N GLU A 13 10.64 1.00 -1.69
CA GLU A 13 11.23 -0.32 -1.41
C GLU A 13 11.18 -0.67 0.09
N GLU A 14 11.30 0.32 0.97
CA GLU A 14 11.21 0.12 2.42
C GLU A 14 9.79 -0.31 2.84
N ASP A 15 8.76 0.23 2.20
CA ASP A 15 7.37 -0.18 2.40
C ASP A 15 7.14 -1.64 2.04
N VAL A 16 7.73 -2.08 0.93
CA VAL A 16 7.58 -3.44 0.40
C VAL A 16 8.37 -4.43 1.23
N SER A 17 9.65 -4.14 1.50
CA SER A 17 10.47 -4.97 2.39
C SER A 17 9.86 -5.09 3.80
N GLY A 18 9.25 -4.02 4.31
CA GLY A 18 8.48 -4.05 5.55
C GLY A 18 7.33 -5.06 5.53
N LYS A 19 6.67 -5.29 4.38
CA LYS A 19 5.61 -6.30 4.27
C LYS A 19 6.12 -7.72 4.37
N TYR A 20 7.27 -7.99 3.78
CA TYR A 20 7.93 -9.28 3.95
C TYR A 20 8.23 -9.55 5.42
N CYS A 21 8.68 -8.54 6.16
CA CYS A 21 8.86 -8.66 7.62
C CYS A 21 7.54 -8.98 8.34
N TYR A 22 6.44 -8.28 8.05
CA TYR A 22 5.14 -8.56 8.67
C TYR A 22 4.61 -9.95 8.35
N ARG A 23 4.77 -10.40 7.10
CA ARG A 23 4.36 -11.74 6.68
C ARG A 23 5.16 -12.82 7.39
N ASP A 24 6.48 -12.71 7.38
CA ASP A 24 7.35 -13.78 7.85
C ASP A 24 7.42 -13.83 9.38
N ARG A 25 7.29 -12.68 10.07
CA ARG A 25 7.34 -12.58 11.54
C ARG A 25 5.98 -12.71 12.19
N ASP A 26 4.99 -11.99 11.67
CA ASP A 26 3.70 -11.78 12.33
C ASP A 26 2.55 -12.53 11.64
N ALA A 27 2.84 -13.26 10.56
CA ALA A 27 1.86 -13.97 9.73
C ALA A 27 0.76 -13.06 9.16
N ILE A 28 1.05 -11.77 8.99
CA ILE A 28 0.16 -10.78 8.40
C ILE A 28 0.33 -10.79 6.89
N ASP A 29 -0.75 -10.92 6.14
CA ASP A 29 -0.67 -10.92 4.68
C ASP A 29 -0.31 -9.53 4.11
N PHE A 30 0.01 -9.47 2.82
CA PHE A 30 0.39 -8.22 2.19
C PHE A 30 -0.72 -7.16 2.25
N VAL A 31 -1.99 -7.55 2.10
CA VAL A 31 -3.12 -6.61 2.08
C VAL A 31 -3.26 -5.95 3.44
N ASP A 32 -3.36 -6.74 4.51
CA ASP A 32 -3.47 -6.24 5.87
C ASP A 32 -2.22 -5.46 6.29
N GLY A 33 -1.04 -5.90 5.85
CA GLY A 33 0.21 -5.18 6.06
C GLY A 33 0.22 -3.80 5.40
N PHE A 34 -0.32 -3.66 4.18
CA PHE A 34 -0.47 -2.37 3.52
C PHE A 34 -1.50 -1.47 4.22
N LYS A 35 -2.66 -2.02 4.60
CA LYS A 35 -3.68 -1.26 5.36
C LYS A 35 -3.13 -0.74 6.68
N PHE A 36 -2.29 -1.54 7.35
CA PHE A 36 -1.61 -1.13 8.59
C PHE A 36 -0.68 0.06 8.37
N GLU A 37 0.21 0.02 7.38
CA GLU A 37 1.12 1.15 7.12
C GLU A 37 0.37 2.41 6.68
N VAL A 38 -0.65 2.29 5.83
CA VAL A 38 -1.47 3.44 5.43
C VAL A 38 -2.04 4.15 6.67
N LYS A 39 -2.53 3.37 7.65
CA LYS A 39 -3.02 3.89 8.93
C LYS A 39 -1.88 4.46 9.80
N LEU A 40 -0.72 3.81 9.83
CA LEU A 40 0.46 4.23 10.60
C LEU A 40 1.01 5.57 10.12
N GLN A 41 0.98 5.82 8.82
CA GLN A 41 1.41 7.06 8.16
C GLN A 41 0.32 8.16 8.15
N ASP A 42 -0.81 7.94 8.83
CA ASP A 42 -1.97 8.85 8.88
C ASP A 42 -2.52 9.22 7.49
N ILE A 43 -2.42 8.30 6.53
CA ILE A 43 -2.94 8.48 5.17
C ILE A 43 -4.44 8.11 5.17
N VAL A 44 -5.28 9.12 5.00
CA VAL A 44 -6.74 8.92 4.93
C VAL A 44 -7.17 8.57 3.50
N VAL A 45 -7.54 7.31 3.29
CA VAL A 45 -8.01 6.80 2.00
C VAL A 45 -9.55 6.85 1.94
N LYS A 46 -10.09 7.80 1.19
CA LYS A 46 -11.52 7.92 0.86
C LYS A 46 -11.77 7.58 -0.61
N PRO A 47 -13.00 7.25 -1.03
CA PRO A 47 -13.33 7.06 -2.43
C PRO A 47 -12.80 8.21 -3.31
N GLY A 48 -11.91 7.88 -4.26
CA GLY A 48 -11.32 8.86 -5.19
C GLY A 48 -10.18 9.71 -4.63
N SER A 49 -9.72 9.46 -3.40
CA SER A 49 -8.57 10.16 -2.79
C SER A 49 -7.21 9.74 -3.36
N ILE A 50 -7.15 8.57 -4.00
CA ILE A 50 -5.97 8.06 -4.70
C ILE A 50 -6.34 7.90 -6.17
N ALA A 51 -5.72 8.71 -7.03
CA ALA A 51 -5.90 8.67 -8.47
C ALA A 51 -4.96 7.66 -9.14
N SER A 52 -3.76 7.45 -8.58
CA SER A 52 -2.80 6.47 -9.09
C SER A 52 -1.82 6.02 -8.01
N VAL A 53 -1.20 4.86 -8.25
CA VAL A 53 -0.14 4.31 -7.41
C VAL A 53 1.15 4.27 -8.23
N GLN A 54 2.24 4.79 -7.66
CA GLN A 54 3.57 4.70 -8.23
C GLN A 54 4.44 3.77 -7.40
N PHE A 55 5.14 2.90 -8.12
CA PHE A 55 6.13 1.99 -7.59
C PHE A 55 7.49 2.40 -8.20
N PRO A 56 8.59 2.45 -7.43
CA PRO A 56 9.93 2.65 -7.98
C PRO A 56 10.26 1.58 -9.02
N GLU A 57 11.10 1.94 -10.00
CA GLU A 57 11.49 1.05 -11.10
C GLU A 57 12.15 -0.24 -10.60
N ASP A 58 12.80 -0.22 -9.44
CA ASP A 58 13.43 -1.41 -8.84
C ASP A 58 12.40 -2.47 -8.38
N LEU A 59 11.14 -2.07 -8.11
CA LEU A 59 10.02 -2.99 -7.84
C LEU A 59 9.45 -3.64 -9.12
N TYR A 60 10.05 -3.42 -10.29
CA TYR A 60 9.65 -4.11 -11.51
C TYR A 60 9.92 -5.62 -11.43
N ASN A 61 10.91 -6.02 -10.63
CA ASN A 61 11.25 -7.43 -10.37
C ASN A 61 10.45 -8.07 -9.22
N GLU A 62 9.71 -7.27 -8.45
CA GLU A 62 8.90 -7.80 -7.36
C GLU A 62 7.67 -8.55 -7.89
N PRO A 63 7.21 -9.60 -7.18
CA PRO A 63 6.07 -10.38 -7.61
C PRO A 63 4.80 -9.52 -7.74
N GLU A 64 3.99 -9.80 -8.76
CA GLU A 64 2.72 -9.09 -9.02
C GLU A 64 1.77 -9.10 -7.82
N GLU A 65 1.92 -10.06 -6.91
CA GLU A 65 1.14 -10.20 -5.68
C GLU A 65 1.19 -8.94 -4.81
N ILE A 66 2.34 -8.24 -4.76
CA ILE A 66 2.51 -7.04 -3.94
C ILE A 66 1.73 -5.88 -4.53
N LYS A 67 1.84 -5.70 -5.86
CA LYS A 67 1.10 -4.65 -6.57
C LYS A 67 -0.40 -4.88 -6.41
N GLN A 68 -0.85 -6.13 -6.57
CA GLN A 68 -2.25 -6.51 -6.35
C GLN A 68 -2.70 -6.26 -4.90
N ALA A 69 -1.84 -6.53 -3.92
CA ALA A 69 -2.15 -6.28 -2.52
C ALA A 69 -2.33 -4.79 -2.22
N VAL A 70 -1.50 -3.90 -2.79
CA VAL A 70 -1.66 -2.45 -2.64
C VAL A 70 -3.01 -1.99 -3.20
N TYR A 71 -3.35 -2.38 -4.43
CA TYR A 71 -4.63 -1.99 -5.03
C TYR A 71 -5.83 -2.55 -4.26
N THR A 72 -5.73 -3.78 -3.76
CA THR A 72 -6.77 -4.39 -2.93
C THR A 72 -6.94 -3.62 -1.61
N ALA A 73 -5.84 -3.33 -0.92
CA ALA A 73 -5.85 -2.56 0.32
C ALA A 73 -6.49 -1.18 0.16
N ILE A 74 -6.15 -0.45 -0.92
CA ILE A 74 -6.76 0.86 -1.24
C ILE A 74 -8.27 0.69 -1.39
N LYS A 75 -8.72 -0.26 -2.22
CA LYS A 75 -10.13 -0.45 -2.51
C LYS A 75 -10.95 -0.81 -1.26
N GLU A 76 -10.40 -1.65 -0.39
CA GLU A 76 -11.06 -1.99 0.88
C GLU A 76 -11.13 -0.78 1.82
N LEU A 77 -10.07 0.03 1.91
CA LEU A 77 -10.07 1.24 2.71
C LEU A 77 -11.04 2.30 2.17
N GLU A 78 -11.18 2.44 0.85
CA GLU A 78 -12.19 3.30 0.24
C GLU A 78 -13.61 2.87 0.64
N GLN A 79 -13.88 1.56 0.74
CA GLN A 79 -15.16 1.03 1.19
C GLN A 79 -15.38 1.22 2.69
N GLU A 80 -14.33 1.09 3.52
CA GLU A 80 -14.40 1.31 4.97
C GLU A 80 -14.65 2.78 5.33
N ASN A 81 -14.17 3.71 4.51
CA ASN A 81 -14.19 5.16 4.78
C ASN A 81 -15.21 5.95 3.92
N GLY A 82 -16.07 5.26 3.15
CA GLY A 82 -17.14 5.84 2.34
C GLY A 82 -18.49 5.83 3.05
#